data_AF-A0A956BIK1-F1
#
_entry.id   AF-A0A956BIK1-F1
#
_cell.length_a   1.000
_cell.length_b   1.000
_cell.length_c   1.000
_cell.angle_alpha   90.00
_cell.angle_beta   90.00
_cell.angle_gamma   90.00
#
_symmetry.space_group_name_H-M   'P 1'
#
loop_
_entity.id
_entity.type
_entity.pdbx_description
1 polymer ?
#
loop_
_entity_poly.entity_id
_entity_poly.type
_entity_poly.pdbx_seq_one_letter_code
_entity_poly.pdbx_strand_id
1 'polypeptide(L)'
;MSRIALLALLAGCSSGFNSSISDGTALADLDATQICTLQEEQYDYFDKTYSQSDACTLGAVFAAAFEVAFDPTADYTASCEAAYDECMATEPEVEAFECFDMTVPEGCSYTIADFETCQDESTEAIQAFLKEGCTEPDANAEPLAGSSMCTALSEECGVYFL
;
A
#
# COMPACT_ATOMS: atom_id res chain seq x y z
N MET A 1 7.80 15.81 17.71
CA MET A 1 6.51 15.15 17.46
C MET A 1 6.73 14.25 16.26
N SER A 2 6.83 12.94 16.48
CA SER A 2 7.07 11.98 15.39
C SER A 2 5.81 11.90 14.55
N ARG A 3 5.82 12.48 13.35
CA ARG A 3 4.77 12.28 12.36
C ARG A 3 5.02 10.90 11.76
N ILE A 4 4.32 9.89 12.27
CA ILE A 4 4.18 8.61 11.58
C ILE A 4 3.26 8.92 10.41
N ALA A 5 3.82 9.06 9.20
CA ALA A 5 3.04 9.12 7.99
C ALA A 5 2.56 7.70 7.71
N LEU A 6 1.40 7.35 8.27
CA LEU A 6 0.70 6.10 7.95
C LEU A 6 -0.09 6.36 6.66
N LEU A 7 0.50 6.06 5.52
CA LEU A 7 -0.19 6.02 4.24
C LEU A 7 -0.99 4.71 4.17
N ALA A 8 -2.20 4.71 4.73
CA ALA A 8 -3.17 3.66 4.50
C ALA A 8 -4.02 4.05 3.28
N LEU A 9 -3.68 3.51 2.11
CA LEU A 9 -4.50 3.62 0.90
C LEU A 9 -4.91 2.22 0.46
N LEU A 10 -6.20 1.93 0.63
CA LEU A 10 -6.85 0.76 0.08
C LEU A 10 -7.04 0.95 -1.43
N ALA A 11 -6.13 0.31 -2.14
CA ALA A 11 -6.33 -0.53 -3.30
C ALA A 11 -6.24 0.00 -4.75
N GLY A 12 -5.14 -0.38 -5.45
CA GLY A 12 -5.06 -0.63 -6.92
C GLY A 12 -4.11 -1.67 -7.67
N CYS A 13 -4.52 -2.61 -8.59
CA CYS A 13 -4.07 -3.52 -9.76
C CYS A 13 -3.70 -3.13 -11.23
N SER A 14 -2.44 -2.85 -11.57
CA SER A 14 -1.90 -2.66 -12.91
C SER A 14 -0.38 -2.65 -12.77
N SER A 15 0.36 -3.13 -13.75
CA SER A 15 1.83 -3.17 -13.70
C SER A 15 2.41 -1.92 -14.37
N GLY A 16 3.43 -1.31 -13.76
CA GLY A 16 4.23 -0.24 -14.33
C GLY A 16 3.84 1.13 -13.80
N PHE A 17 3.95 1.34 -12.49
CA PHE A 17 3.92 2.69 -11.95
C PHE A 17 5.08 3.48 -12.57
N ASN A 18 4.75 4.57 -13.27
CA ASN A 18 5.74 5.46 -13.87
C ASN A 18 5.31 6.88 -13.61
N SER A 19 6.15 7.60 -12.86
CA SER A 19 5.89 8.98 -12.52
C SER A 19 6.28 9.89 -13.68
N SER A 20 5.69 11.10 -13.71
CA SER A 20 6.15 12.13 -14.65
C SER A 20 7.49 12.77 -14.24
N ILE A 21 8.05 12.37 -13.11
CA ILE A 21 9.32 12.85 -12.56
C ILE A 21 10.46 12.01 -13.14
N SER A 22 11.60 12.62 -13.41
CA SER A 22 12.73 11.89 -14.00
C SER A 22 13.26 10.83 -13.03
N ASP A 23 13.43 9.60 -13.54
CA ASP A 23 14.02 8.42 -12.89
C ASP A 23 15.27 8.72 -12.05
N GLY A 24 16.16 9.61 -12.54
CA GLY A 24 17.42 9.96 -11.88
C GLY A 24 17.32 11.00 -10.77
N THR A 25 16.11 11.49 -10.46
CA THR A 25 15.89 12.47 -9.40
C THR A 25 15.98 11.77 -8.04
N ALA A 26 16.80 12.28 -7.13
CA ALA A 26 16.85 11.77 -5.77
C ALA A 26 15.55 12.12 -5.02
N LEU A 27 15.02 11.19 -4.23
CA LEU A 27 13.80 11.41 -3.45
C LEU A 27 13.96 12.57 -2.46
N ALA A 28 15.16 12.75 -1.90
CA ALA A 28 15.49 13.87 -1.00
C ALA A 28 15.46 15.25 -1.70
N ASP A 29 15.57 15.29 -3.03
CA ASP A 29 15.60 16.52 -3.81
C ASP A 29 14.22 16.95 -4.32
N LEU A 30 13.17 16.16 -4.07
CA LEU A 30 11.82 16.48 -4.51
C LEU A 30 11.28 17.70 -3.77
N ASP A 31 10.82 18.69 -4.55
CA ASP A 31 10.09 19.82 -3.98
C ASP A 31 8.61 19.45 -3.68
N ALA A 32 7.91 20.33 -2.96
CA ALA A 32 6.53 20.10 -2.57
C ALA A 32 5.56 19.90 -3.76
N THR A 33 5.86 20.48 -4.92
CA THR A 33 5.06 20.28 -6.14
C THR A 33 5.28 18.88 -6.68
N GLN A 34 6.54 18.45 -6.77
CA GLN A 34 6.89 17.12 -7.25
C GLN A 34 6.37 16.02 -6.30
N ILE A 35 6.45 16.24 -4.99
CA ILE A 35 5.85 15.34 -3.99
C ILE A 35 4.35 15.22 -4.21
N CYS A 36 3.65 16.34 -4.40
CA CYS A 36 2.22 16.35 -4.66
C CYS A 36 1.86 15.63 -5.97
N THR A 37 2.61 15.86 -7.05
CA THR A 37 2.46 15.12 -8.31
C THR A 37 2.65 13.62 -8.12
N LEU A 38 3.70 13.20 -7.39
CA LEU A 38 3.96 11.79 -7.14
C LEU A 38 2.83 11.12 -6.34
N GLN A 39 2.22 11.84 -5.38
CA GLN A 39 1.09 11.35 -4.61
C GLN A 39 -0.19 11.25 -5.47
N GLU A 40 -0.47 12.24 -6.33
CA GLU A 40 -1.60 12.21 -7.26
C GLU A 40 -1.47 11.04 -8.24
N GLU A 41 -0.28 10.85 -8.81
CA GLU A 41 -0.01 9.76 -9.75
C GLU A 41 -0.09 8.39 -9.07
N GLN A 42 0.37 8.26 -7.82
CA GLN A 42 0.15 7.05 -7.04
C GLN A 42 -1.33 6.79 -6.80
N TYR A 43 -2.09 7.81 -6.38
CA TYR A 43 -3.51 7.67 -6.13
C TYR A 43 -4.27 7.25 -7.39
N ASP A 44 -4.03 7.91 -8.52
CA ASP A 44 -4.64 7.58 -9.82
C ASP A 44 -4.18 6.23 -10.36
N TYR A 45 -2.90 5.89 -10.16
CA TYR A 45 -2.40 4.56 -10.44
C TYR A 45 -3.19 3.57 -9.61
N PHE A 46 -3.29 3.71 -8.29
CA PHE A 46 -4.02 2.76 -7.47
C PHE A 46 -5.52 2.69 -7.88
N ASP A 47 -6.24 3.80 -7.99
CA ASP A 47 -7.66 3.80 -8.36
C ASP A 47 -7.97 3.04 -9.67
N LYS A 48 -7.09 3.13 -10.68
CA LYS A 48 -7.26 2.42 -11.97
C LYS A 48 -6.97 0.93 -11.91
N THR A 49 -6.24 0.54 -10.90
CA THR A 49 -5.45 -0.66 -10.88
C THR A 49 -6.42 -1.68 -10.21
N TYR A 50 -6.94 -1.46 -9.00
CA TYR A 50 -7.58 -2.50 -8.15
C TYR A 50 -9.04 -2.09 -8.07
N SER A 51 -9.88 -3.10 -8.04
CA SER A 51 -11.30 -2.94 -7.89
C SER A 51 -11.69 -2.69 -6.42
N GLN A 52 -12.92 -2.23 -6.21
CA GLN A 52 -13.55 -2.24 -4.88
C GLN A 52 -13.46 -3.63 -4.21
N SER A 53 -13.56 -4.71 -4.99
CA SER A 53 -13.43 -6.09 -4.50
C SER A 53 -12.06 -6.34 -3.85
N ASP A 54 -10.99 -5.81 -4.45
CA ASP A 54 -9.64 -5.98 -3.92
C ASP A 54 -9.45 -5.15 -2.65
N ALA A 55 -9.97 -3.91 -2.62
CA ALA A 55 -10.00 -3.05 -1.44
C ALA A 55 -10.69 -3.74 -0.27
N CYS A 56 -11.87 -4.29 -0.52
CA CYS A 56 -12.63 -5.01 0.47
C CYS A 56 -11.93 -6.29 0.93
N THR A 57 -11.22 -6.99 0.04
CA THR A 57 -10.46 -8.19 0.40
C THR A 57 -9.31 -7.86 1.36
N LEU A 58 -8.53 -6.82 1.05
CA LEU A 58 -7.45 -6.36 1.93
C LEU A 58 -7.97 -5.93 3.31
N GLY A 59 -9.00 -5.09 3.33
CA GLY A 59 -9.62 -4.66 4.58
C GLY A 59 -10.16 -5.82 5.42
N ALA A 60 -10.80 -6.79 4.77
CA ALA A 60 -11.35 -7.97 5.41
C ALA A 60 -10.28 -8.88 6.04
N VAL A 61 -9.18 -9.11 5.33
CA VAL A 61 -8.01 -9.84 5.84
C VAL A 61 -7.47 -9.17 7.10
N PHE A 62 -7.26 -7.85 7.06
CA PHE A 62 -6.74 -7.12 8.23
C PHE A 62 -7.71 -7.18 9.42
N ALA A 63 -9.01 -7.06 9.16
CA ALA A 63 -10.03 -7.19 10.20
C ALA A 63 -10.01 -8.58 10.85
N ALA A 64 -9.94 -9.64 10.04
CA ALA A 64 -9.86 -11.02 10.53
C ALA A 64 -8.56 -11.30 11.30
N ALA A 65 -7.42 -10.83 10.79
CA ALA A 65 -6.14 -10.95 11.47
C ALA A 65 -6.14 -10.22 12.82
N PHE A 66 -6.73 -9.03 12.87
CA PHE A 66 -6.91 -8.28 14.11
C PHE A 66 -7.81 -9.05 15.09
N GLU A 67 -8.94 -9.60 14.63
CA GLU A 67 -9.84 -10.38 15.48
C GLU A 67 -9.15 -11.60 16.08
N VAL A 68 -8.43 -12.39 15.28
CA VAL A 68 -7.66 -13.56 15.75
C VAL A 68 -6.55 -13.17 16.72
N ALA A 69 -5.92 -12.01 16.54
CA ALA A 69 -4.90 -11.52 17.47
C ALA A 69 -5.46 -11.22 18.88
N PHE A 70 -6.73 -10.84 18.98
CA PHE A 70 -7.40 -10.56 20.26
C PHE A 70 -8.20 -11.74 20.81
N ASP A 71 -8.75 -12.57 19.93
CA ASP A 71 -9.39 -13.85 20.24
C ASP A 71 -8.82 -14.96 19.34
N PRO A 72 -7.81 -15.72 19.82
CA PRO A 72 -7.21 -16.80 19.05
C PRO A 72 -8.17 -17.98 18.75
N THR A 73 -9.40 -17.96 19.26
CA THR A 73 -10.44 -18.95 18.95
C THR A 73 -11.42 -18.47 17.88
N ALA A 74 -11.29 -17.22 17.42
CA ALA A 74 -12.06 -16.69 16.30
C ALA A 74 -11.76 -17.47 15.00
N ASP A 75 -12.78 -17.64 14.17
CA ASP A 75 -12.65 -18.26 12.86
C ASP A 75 -12.21 -17.19 11.86
N TYR A 76 -10.92 -17.22 11.49
CA TYR A 76 -10.33 -16.26 10.57
C TYR A 76 -11.14 -16.12 9.27
N THR A 77 -11.49 -17.24 8.64
CA THR A 77 -12.16 -17.23 7.34
C THR A 77 -13.55 -16.64 7.47
N ALA A 78 -14.32 -17.05 8.49
CA ALA A 78 -15.67 -16.50 8.69
C ALA A 78 -15.64 -14.99 9.01
N SER A 79 -14.69 -14.53 9.82
CA SER A 79 -14.51 -13.11 10.13
C SER A 79 -14.12 -12.30 8.90
N CYS A 80 -13.24 -12.83 8.06
CA CYS A 80 -12.85 -12.20 6.80
C CYS A 80 -14.04 -12.09 5.84
N GLU A 81 -14.76 -13.20 5.61
CA GLU A 81 -15.93 -13.19 4.71
C GLU A 81 -17.00 -12.19 5.17
N ALA A 82 -17.27 -12.13 6.48
CA ALA A 82 -18.22 -11.17 7.03
C ALA A 82 -17.78 -9.70 6.82
N ALA A 83 -16.51 -9.39 7.07
CA ALA A 83 -15.97 -8.04 6.85
C ALA A 83 -15.94 -7.66 5.36
N TYR A 84 -15.65 -8.63 4.48
CA TYR A 84 -15.69 -8.45 3.03
C TYR A 84 -17.11 -8.13 2.55
N ASP A 85 -18.10 -8.92 2.98
CA ASP A 85 -19.51 -8.71 2.62
C ASP A 85 -20.03 -7.35 3.11
N GLU A 86 -19.64 -6.94 4.32
CA GLU A 86 -19.97 -5.61 4.86
C GLU A 86 -19.36 -4.49 4.01
N CYS A 87 -18.08 -4.63 3.62
CA CYS A 87 -17.42 -3.67 2.75
C CYS A 87 -18.08 -3.58 1.36
N MET A 88 -18.39 -4.72 0.74
CA MET A 88 -19.04 -4.78 -0.57
C MET A 88 -20.48 -4.25 -0.55
N ALA A 89 -21.14 -4.25 0.62
CA ALA A 89 -22.47 -3.67 0.80
C ALA A 89 -22.44 -2.14 0.99
N THR A 90 -21.26 -1.54 1.18
CA THR A 90 -21.08 -0.11 1.40
C THR A 90 -20.77 0.60 0.09
N GLU A 91 -21.45 1.71 -0.19
CA GLU A 91 -21.09 2.55 -1.34
C GLU A 91 -19.72 3.20 -1.07
N PRO A 92 -18.77 3.15 -2.03
CA PRO A 92 -17.47 3.78 -1.84
C PRO A 92 -17.66 5.30 -1.74
N GLU A 93 -17.18 5.88 -0.64
CA GLU A 93 -17.09 7.33 -0.52
C GLU A 93 -15.94 7.80 -1.40
N VAL A 94 -16.27 8.58 -2.44
CA VAL A 94 -15.26 9.24 -3.26
C VAL A 94 -14.83 10.51 -2.54
N GLU A 95 -13.80 10.41 -1.71
CA GLU A 95 -13.13 11.60 -1.19
C GLU A 95 -12.28 12.24 -2.28
N ALA A 96 -12.23 13.57 -2.29
CA ALA A 96 -11.32 14.28 -3.18
C ALA A 96 -9.89 14.08 -2.64
N PHE A 97 -8.98 13.68 -3.51
CA PHE A 97 -7.58 13.53 -3.17
C PHE A 97 -7.01 14.88 -2.67
N GLU A 98 -6.37 14.87 -1.50
CA GLU A 98 -5.68 16.02 -0.93
C GLU A 98 -4.18 15.70 -0.79
N CYS A 99 -3.32 16.54 -1.41
CA CYS A 99 -1.88 16.43 -1.20
C CYS A 99 -1.53 16.70 0.27
N PHE A 100 -0.80 15.77 0.86
CA PHE A 100 -0.30 15.90 2.23
C PHE A 100 1.19 16.25 2.21
N ASP A 101 1.55 17.19 3.08
CA ASP A 101 2.92 17.71 3.17
C ASP A 101 3.85 16.62 3.71
N MET A 102 4.65 16.03 2.81
CA MET A 102 5.69 15.06 3.14
C MET A 102 7.07 15.71 3.07
N THR A 103 7.96 15.25 3.93
CA THR A 103 9.38 15.60 3.86
C THR A 103 10.17 14.32 3.80
N VAL A 104 10.87 14.09 2.69
CA VAL A 104 11.81 12.98 2.58
C VAL A 104 13.07 13.36 3.37
N PRO A 105 13.61 12.48 4.24
CA PRO A 105 14.84 12.76 4.97
C PRO A 105 16.01 13.05 4.03
N GLU A 106 16.84 14.05 4.36
CA GLU A 106 18.06 14.41 3.59
C GLU A 106 19.07 13.24 3.45
N GLY A 107 18.95 12.21 4.29
CA GLY A 107 19.76 10.99 4.23
C GLY A 107 19.30 9.94 3.22
N CYS A 108 18.16 10.14 2.54
CA CYS A 108 17.64 9.22 1.56
C CYS A 108 18.46 9.28 0.25
N SER A 109 19.21 8.22 -0.06
CA SER A 109 20.01 8.14 -1.29
C SER A 109 19.28 7.55 -2.50
N TYR A 110 18.02 7.18 -2.33
CA TYR A 110 17.21 6.53 -3.35
C TYR A 110 16.64 7.53 -4.35
N THR A 111 16.33 7.01 -5.53
CA THR A 111 15.83 7.78 -6.68
C THR A 111 14.37 7.45 -6.98
N ILE A 112 13.78 8.22 -7.89
CA ILE A 112 12.46 7.93 -8.45
C ILE A 112 12.41 6.54 -9.09
N ALA A 113 13.48 6.11 -9.78
CA ALA A 113 13.53 4.75 -10.35
C ALA A 113 13.46 3.65 -9.28
N ASP A 114 14.12 3.85 -8.14
CA ASP A 114 14.10 2.90 -7.02
C ASP A 114 12.69 2.85 -6.39
N PHE A 115 12.06 4.02 -6.26
CA PHE A 115 10.68 4.14 -5.80
C PHE A 115 9.70 3.41 -6.72
N GLU A 116 9.78 3.63 -8.03
CA GLU A 116 8.92 3.00 -9.04
C GLU A 116 9.09 1.48 -9.06
N THR A 117 10.33 1.00 -9.00
CA THR A 117 10.61 -0.44 -8.96
C THR A 117 10.03 -1.07 -7.69
N CYS A 118 10.13 -0.39 -6.55
CA CYS A 118 9.54 -0.86 -5.31
C CYS A 118 8.00 -0.91 -5.37
N GLN A 119 7.36 0.08 -6.00
CA GLN A 119 5.91 0.09 -6.19
C GLN A 119 5.44 -1.07 -7.06
N ASP A 120 6.16 -1.37 -8.15
CA ASP A 120 5.84 -2.50 -9.01
C ASP A 120 5.94 -3.84 -8.26
N GLU A 121 7.02 -4.05 -7.50
CA GLU A 121 7.21 -5.25 -6.68
C GLU A 121 6.12 -5.41 -5.60
N SER A 122 5.77 -4.31 -4.92
CA SER A 122 4.70 -4.30 -3.91
C SER A 122 3.35 -4.62 -4.55
N THR A 123 3.08 -4.05 -5.72
CA THR A 123 1.85 -4.30 -6.48
C THR A 123 1.71 -5.76 -6.90
N GLU A 124 2.79 -6.40 -7.37
CA GLU A 124 2.81 -7.83 -7.70
C GLU A 124 2.56 -8.71 -6.47
N ALA A 125 3.17 -8.37 -5.33
CA ALA A 125 2.99 -9.08 -4.07
C ALA A 125 1.53 -8.98 -3.56
N ILE A 126 0.95 -7.79 -3.57
CA ILE A 126 -0.45 -7.57 -3.20
C ILE A 126 -1.39 -8.33 -4.16
N GLN A 127 -1.11 -8.36 -5.46
CA GLN A 127 -1.91 -9.15 -6.41
C GLN A 127 -1.86 -10.66 -6.17
N ALA A 128 -0.70 -11.17 -5.77
CA ALA A 128 -0.56 -12.56 -5.39
C ALA A 128 -1.38 -12.85 -4.13
N PHE A 129 -1.29 -11.96 -3.14
CA PHE A 129 -2.04 -12.03 -1.89
C PHE A 129 -3.56 -11.99 -2.11
N LEU A 130 -4.05 -11.06 -2.93
CA LEU A 130 -5.47 -10.91 -3.25
C LEU A 130 -6.08 -12.17 -3.89
N LYS A 131 -5.29 -12.99 -4.59
CA LYS A 131 -5.76 -14.26 -5.17
C LYS A 131 -6.02 -15.33 -4.09
N GLU A 132 -5.42 -15.19 -2.92
CA GLU A 132 -5.66 -16.08 -1.78
C GLU A 132 -7.03 -15.78 -1.14
N GLY A 133 -7.44 -14.50 -1.13
CA GLY A 133 -8.75 -14.07 -0.61
C GLY A 133 -8.86 -14.29 0.90
N CYS A 134 -10.03 -14.73 1.38
CA CYS A 134 -10.29 -14.98 2.81
C CYS A 134 -9.74 -16.33 3.32
N THR A 135 -8.57 -16.73 2.84
CA THR A 135 -7.84 -17.88 3.41
C THR A 135 -6.93 -17.41 4.54
N GLU A 136 -6.85 -18.22 5.60
CA GLU A 136 -5.91 -17.97 6.69
C GLU A 136 -4.49 -17.88 6.13
N PRO A 137 -3.77 -16.76 6.35
CA PRO A 137 -2.42 -16.61 5.85
C PRO A 137 -1.53 -17.69 6.46
N ASP A 138 -0.71 -18.33 5.64
CA ASP A 138 0.25 -19.31 6.16
C ASP A 138 1.17 -18.59 7.16
N ALA A 139 1.10 -19.00 8.43
CA ALA A 139 1.94 -18.44 9.50
C ALA A 139 3.45 -18.66 9.25
N ASN A 140 3.80 -19.50 8.27
CA ASN A 140 5.16 -19.75 7.80
C ASN A 140 5.43 -19.16 6.41
N ALA A 141 4.45 -18.49 5.78
CA ALA A 141 4.74 -17.68 4.61
C ALA A 141 5.77 -16.63 5.03
N GLU A 142 6.77 -16.44 4.16
CA GLU A 142 7.62 -15.27 4.31
C GLU A 142 6.69 -14.04 4.30
N PRO A 143 6.91 -13.05 5.19
CA PRO A 143 6.16 -11.79 5.11
C PRO A 143 6.19 -11.33 3.66
N LEU A 144 5.09 -10.71 3.16
CA LEU A 144 5.07 -10.08 1.84
C LEU A 144 6.29 -9.18 1.76
N ALA A 145 7.36 -9.74 1.20
CA ALA A 145 8.67 -9.16 1.35
C ALA A 145 8.67 -8.10 0.29
N GLY A 146 8.26 -6.89 0.66
CA GLY A 146 8.79 -5.72 -0.01
C GLY A 146 10.28 -5.98 -0.16
N SER A 147 10.77 -5.91 -1.39
CA SER A 147 12.16 -6.26 -1.69
C SER A 147 13.11 -5.60 -0.68
N SER A 148 14.37 -6.08 -0.62
CA SER A 148 15.39 -5.39 0.19
C SER A 148 15.46 -3.88 -0.09
N MET A 149 15.02 -3.44 -1.28
CA MET A 149 14.88 -2.05 -1.66
C MET A 149 13.64 -1.38 -1.07
N CYS A 150 12.45 -1.98 -1.11
CA CYS A 150 11.27 -1.44 -0.43
C CYS A 150 11.45 -1.32 1.09
N THR A 151 12.08 -2.33 1.69
CA THR A 151 12.44 -2.30 3.12
C THR A 151 13.38 -1.12 3.41
N ALA A 152 14.42 -0.94 2.58
CA ALA A 152 15.37 0.15 2.76
C ALA A 152 14.77 1.54 2.46
N LEU A 153 13.86 1.66 1.49
CA LEU A 153 13.09 2.89 1.26
C LEU A 153 12.22 3.26 2.48
N SER A 154 11.64 2.27 3.15
CA SER A 154 10.89 2.49 4.40
C SER A 154 11.80 2.93 5.54
N GLU A 155 12.91 2.22 5.75
CA GLU A 155 13.82 2.48 6.87
C GLU A 155 14.65 3.77 6.70
N GLU A 156 15.10 4.08 5.48
CA GLU A 156 15.99 5.21 5.20
C GLU A 156 15.26 6.48 4.73
N CYS A 157 14.21 6.31 3.93
CA CYS A 157 13.47 7.43 3.34
C CYS A 157 12.14 7.71 4.03
N GLY A 158 11.73 6.86 4.99
CA GLY A 158 10.44 6.99 5.66
C GLY A 158 9.25 6.80 4.70
N VAL A 159 9.46 6.09 3.59
CA VAL A 159 8.44 5.80 2.57
C VAL A 159 7.84 4.43 2.86
N TYR A 160 6.58 4.40 3.29
CA TYR A 160 5.90 3.17 3.65
C TYR A 160 5.09 2.64 2.47
N PHE A 161 5.23 1.35 2.22
CA PHE A 161 4.48 0.57 1.22
C PHE A 161 3.66 -0.48 1.99
N LEU A 162 2.45 -0.77 1.51
CA LEU A 162 1.56 -1.78 2.11
C LEU A 162 1.91 -3.19 1.63
#